data_AF-A0A925BQI1-F1
#
_entry.id   AF-A0A925BQI1-F1
#
_cell.length_a   1.000
_cell.length_b   1.000
_cell.length_c   1.000
_cell.angle_alpha   90.00
_cell.angle_beta   90.00
_cell.angle_gamma   90.00
#
_symmetry.space_group_name_H-M   'P 1'
#
loop_
_entity.id
_entity.type
_entity.pdbx_description
1 polymer ?
#
loop_
_entity_poly.entity_id
_entity_poly.type
_entity_poly.pdbx_seq_one_letter_code
_entity_poly.pdbx_strand_id
1 'polypeptide(L)' 'MSASSPGRMSKIVELWLESCGQRYSLSEVGPDFVVLRKSAAVPSGPATVVIDIEGQLKQSLVQVLPTDNARSLHIPFSRA' A
#
# COMPACT_ATOMS: atom_id res chain seq x y z
N MET A 1 -16.80 6.02 41.58
CA MET A 1 -15.43 6.17 41.04
C MET A 1 -15.21 5.12 39.97
N SER A 2 -14.87 5.59 38.77
CA SER A 2 -14.07 5.01 37.69
C SER A 2 -14.09 3.51 37.38
N ALA A 3 -14.44 3.19 36.13
CA ALA A 3 -13.54 2.49 35.20
C ALA A 3 -14.09 2.65 33.76
N SER A 4 -13.66 3.72 33.08
CA SER A 4 -13.79 3.81 31.62
C SER A 4 -12.79 2.82 31.02
N SER A 5 -13.27 1.69 30.50
CA SER A 5 -12.45 0.84 29.63
C SER A 5 -11.97 1.69 28.45
N PRO A 6 -10.66 1.82 28.17
CA PRO A 6 -10.23 2.43 26.93
C PRO A 6 -10.67 1.49 25.80
N GLY A 7 -11.77 1.84 25.14
CA GLY A 7 -12.21 1.18 23.92
C GLY A 7 -11.02 1.13 22.97
N ARG A 8 -10.73 -0.05 22.43
CA ARG A 8 -9.67 -0.29 21.45
C ARG A 8 -9.85 0.72 20.31
N MET A 9 -9.08 1.81 20.32
CA MET A 9 -9.09 2.77 19.21
C MET A 9 -8.47 2.03 18.03
N SER A 10 -9.32 1.52 17.14
CA SER A 10 -8.89 0.96 15.87
C SER A 10 -8.24 2.09 15.09
N LYS A 11 -6.90 2.09 15.00
CA LYS A 11 -6.18 3.03 14.14
C LYS A 11 -6.70 2.87 12.72
N ILE A 12 -7.12 3.97 12.11
CA ILE A 12 -7.46 3.99 10.68
C ILE A 12 -6.12 3.84 9.93
N VAL A 13 -5.99 2.75 9.19
CA VAL A 13 -4.83 2.48 8.34
C VAL A 13 -5.28 2.50 6.89
N GLU A 14 -4.74 3.42 6.11
CA GLU A 14 -4.95 3.48 4.67
C GLU A 14 -3.65 3.14 3.94
N LEU A 15 -3.76 2.32 2.89
CA LEU A 15 -2.62 1.82 2.12
C LEU A 15 -2.89 2.08 0.65
N TRP A 16 -1.92 2.71 -0.04
CA TRP A 16 -1.97 2.87 -1.48
C TRP A 16 -0.58 2.85 -2.11
N LEU A 17 -0.52 2.50 -3.38
CA LEU A 17 0.65 2.64 -4.24
C LEU A 17 0.44 3.86 -5.15
N GLU A 18 1.42 4.75 -5.21
CA GLU A 18 1.49 5.84 -6.19
C GLU A 18 2.45 5.43 -7.30
N SER A 19 1.94 5.24 -8.52
CA SER A 19 2.76 4.93 -9.69
C SER A 19 2.26 5.72 -10.89
N CYS A 20 3.17 6.37 -11.62
CA CYS A 20 2.87 7.23 -12.78
C CYS A 20 1.75 8.27 -12.54
N GLY A 21 1.69 8.86 -11.33
CA GLY A 21 0.65 9.84 -10.96
C GLY A 21 -0.73 9.24 -10.67
N GLN A 22 -0.85 7.91 -10.65
CA GLN A 22 -2.07 7.18 -10.35
C GLN A 22 -1.98 6.50 -8.98
N ARG A 23 -3.11 6.44 -8.26
CA ARG A 23 -3.22 5.80 -6.94
C ARG A 23 -3.92 4.45 -7.04
N TYR A 24 -3.32 3.42 -6.47
CA TYR A 24 -3.87 2.08 -6.40
C TYR A 24 -4.04 1.67 -4.94
N SER A 25 -5.28 1.49 -4.49
CA SER A 25 -5.55 1.08 -3.11
C SER A 25 -5.01 -0.32 -2.84
N LEU A 26 -4.36 -0.50 -1.69
CA LEU A 26 -3.76 -1.76 -1.27
C LEU A 26 -4.57 -2.42 -0.15
N SER A 27 -4.61 -3.75 -0.17
CA SER A 27 -5.04 -4.56 0.96
C SER A 27 -3.87 -4.94 1.85
N GLU A 28 -2.68 -5.10 1.27
CA GLU A 28 -1.49 -5.59 1.97
C GLU A 28 -0.20 -4.99 1.38
N VAL A 29 0.79 -4.79 2.24
CA VAL A 29 2.17 -4.43 1.88
C VAL A 29 3.09 -5.48 2.48
N GLY A 30 3.73 -6.25 1.61
CA GLY A 30 4.75 -7.22 1.96
C GLY A 30 6.17 -6.64 1.95
N PRO A 31 7.20 -7.48 2.18
CA PRO A 31 8.60 -7.08 2.09
C PRO A 31 8.99 -6.62 0.67
N ASP A 32 8.58 -7.37 -0.36
CA ASP A 32 8.96 -7.19 -1.77
C ASP A 32 7.75 -7.18 -2.72
N PHE A 33 6.54 -7.05 -2.18
CA PHE A 33 5.31 -7.01 -2.97
C PHE A 33 4.24 -6.16 -2.30
N VAL A 34 3.25 -5.72 -3.09
CA VAL A 34 1.98 -5.21 -2.58
C VAL A 34 0.81 -6.00 -3.15
N VAL A 35 -0.30 -6.03 -2.42
CA VAL A 35 -1.56 -6.59 -2.90
C VAL A 35 -2.57 -5.46 -3.09
N LEU A 36 -3.06 -5.30 -4.32
CA LEU A 36 -4.12 -4.34 -4.65
C LEU A 36 -5.47 -4.82 -4.10
N ARG A 37 -6.30 -3.90 -3.62
CA ARG A 37 -7.71 -4.21 -3.28
C ARG A 37 -8.55 -4.58 -4.51
N LYS A 38 -8.17 -4.02 -5.67
CA LYS A 38 -8.86 -4.23 -6.94
C LYS A 38 -7.82 -4.48 -8.02
N SER A 39 -8.04 -5.52 -8.81
CA SER A 39 -7.13 -5.87 -9.90
C SER A 39 -7.01 -4.72 -10.91
N ALA A 40 -5.79 -4.32 -11.21
CA ALA A 40 -5.46 -3.24 -12.12
C ALA A 40 -4.12 -3.50 -12.81
N ALA A 41 -3.93 -2.88 -13.97
CA ALA A 41 -2.64 -2.80 -14.62
C ALA A 41 -1.81 -1.73 -13.91
N VAL A 42 -0.73 -2.13 -13.23
CA VAL A 42 0.21 -1.20 -12.62
C VAL A 42 1.44 -1.12 -13.53
N PRO A 43 1.81 0.07 -14.02
CA PRO A 43 3.00 0.20 -14.85
C PRO A 43 4.26 -0.13 -14.04
N SER A 44 5.19 -0.85 -14.67
CA SER A 44 6.53 -1.06 -14.13
C SER A 44 7.28 0.26 -14.07
N GLY A 45 8.10 0.46 -13.04
CA GLY A 45 8.82 1.71 -12.87
C GLY A 45 8.92 2.15 -11.41
N PRO A 46 9.48 3.36 -11.19
CA PRO A 46 9.51 3.98 -9.88
C PRO A 46 8.09 4.22 -9.36
N ALA A 47 7.86 3.86 -8.11
CA ALA A 47 6.61 4.06 -7.40
C ALA A 47 6.86 4.34 -5.91
N THR A 48 5.81 4.79 -5.23
CA THR A 48 5.84 5.05 -3.79
C THR A 48 4.76 4.24 -3.12
N VAL A 49 5.13 3.36 -2.19
CA VAL A 49 4.17 2.75 -1.26
C VAL A 49 3.90 3.76 -0.15
N VAL A 50 2.64 4.06 0.09
CA VAL A 50 2.20 4.97 1.14
C VAL A 50 1.35 4.23 2.16
N ILE A 51 1.72 4.39 3.41
CA ILE A 51 1.02 3.89 4.58
C ILE A 51 0.61 5.11 5.40
N ASP A 52 -0.68 5.38 5.47
CA ASP A 52 -1.24 6.40 6.35
C ASP A 52 -1.77 5.75 7.62
N ILE A 53 -1.26 6.18 8.77
CA ILE A 53 -1.73 5.76 10.08
C ILE A 53 -2.21 7.00 10.81
N GLU A 54 -3.51 7.22 10.86
CA GLU A 54 -4.12 8.36 11.56
C GLU A 54 -3.58 9.73 11.11
N GLY A 55 -3.33 9.91 9.80
CA GLY A 55 -2.77 11.12 9.21
C GLY A 55 -1.24 11.16 9.22
N GLN A 56 -0.57 10.16 9.79
CA GLN A 56 0.89 10.03 9.74
C GLN A 56 1.29 9.18 8.53
N LEU A 57 1.80 9.87 7.51
CA LEU A 57 2.26 9.23 6.29
C LEU A 57 3.66 8.64 6.47
N LYS A 58 3.78 7.35 6.14
CA LYS A 58 5.05 6.68 5.86
C LYS A 58 5.12 6.35 4.38
N GLN A 59 6.17 6.82 3.73
CA GLN A 59 6.41 6.61 2.31
C GLN A 59 7.65 5.74 2.13
N SER A 60 7.60 4.84 1.16
CA SER A 60 8.73 4.00 0.77
C SER A 60 8.85 4.00 -0.74
N LEU A 61 10.01 4.42 -1.24
CA LEU A 61 10.33 4.37 -2.66
C LEU A 61 10.61 2.93 -3.06
N VAL A 62 9.94 2.48 -4.12
CA VAL A 62 10.06 1.14 -4.65
C VAL A 62 10.14 1.19 -6.18
N GLN A 63 10.67 0.12 -6.75
CA GLN A 63 10.68 -0.12 -8.19
C GLN A 63 9.71 -1.27 -8.49
N VAL A 64 8.56 -0.95 -9.09
CA VAL A 64 7.59 -1.96 -9.55
C VAL A 64 8.23 -2.78 -10.66
N LEU A 65 8.24 -4.09 -10.46
CA LEU A 65 8.81 -5.04 -11.40
C LEU A 65 7.77 -5.38 -12.48
N PRO A 66 8.20 -5.68 -13.71
CA PRO A 66 7.30 -6.16 -14.75
C PRO A 66 6.58 -7.43 -14.28
N THR A 67 5.26 -7.46 -14.47
CA THR A 67 4.44 -8.65 -14.24
C THR A 67 3.88 -9.11 -15.57
N ASP A 68 3.97 -10.41 -15.86
CA ASP A 68 3.45 -11.03 -17.09
C ASP A 68 1.92 -10.87 -17.22
N ASN A 69 1.23 -10.63 -16.09
CA ASN A 69 -0.21 -10.49 -16.05
C ASN A 69 -0.64 -9.03 -15.98
N ALA A 70 -1.21 -8.53 -17.08
CA ALA A 70 -1.71 -7.16 -17.25
C ALA A 70 -2.72 -6.70 -16.18
N ARG A 71 -3.27 -7.61 -15.38
CA ARG A 71 -4.18 -7.30 -14.25
C ARG A 71 -3.90 -8.25 -13.09
N SER A 72 -2.93 -7.88 -12.29
CA SER A 72 -2.52 -8.66 -11.11
C SER A 72 -3.01 -7.96 -9.84
N LEU A 73 -3.50 -8.75 -8.88
CA LEU A 73 -3.68 -8.26 -7.51
C LEU A 73 -2.32 -8.14 -6.82
N HIS A 74 -1.42 -9.08 -7.11
CA HIS A 74 -0.09 -9.13 -6.52
C HIS A 74 0.92 -8.41 -7.41
N ILE A 75 1.50 -7.33 -6.90
CA ILE A 75 2.43 -6.47 -7.64
C ILE A 75 3.81 -6.57 -6.99
N PRO A 76 4.77 -7.25 -7.64
CA PRO A 76 6.13 -7.34 -7.14
C PRO A 76 6.86 -6.00 -7.27
N PHE A 77 7.71 -5.69 -6.29
CA PHE A 77 8.58 -4.53 -6.32
C PHE A 77 9.95 -4.85 -5.72
N SER A 78 10.94 -3.99 -5.95
CA SER A 78 12.18 -3.95 -5.17
C SER A 78 12.28 -2.64 -4.40
N ARG A 79 12.85 -2.66 -3.19
CA ARG A 79 13.10 -1.44 -2.42
C ARG A 79 14.40 -0.81 -2.92
N ALA A 80 14.37 0.50 -3.10
CA ALA A 80 15.57 1.28 -3.41
C ALA A 80 16.43 1.51 -2.15
#